data_AF-A0A1B1PLP0-F1
#
_entry.id   AF-A0A1B1PLP0-F1
#
_cell.length_a   1.000
_cell.length_b   1.000
_cell.length_c   1.000
_cell.angle_alpha   90.00
_cell.angle_beta   90.00
_cell.angle_gamma   90.00
#
_symmetry.space_group_name_H-M   'P 1'
#
loop_
_entity.id
_entity.type
_entity.pdbx_description
1 polymer ?
#
loop_
_entity_poly.entity_id
_entity_poly.type
_entity_poly.pdbx_seq_one_letter_code
_entity_poly.pdbx_strand_id
1 'polypeptide(L)' 'MSGTDILTGIALVLVIEGLVYALAPSLVERMLEALRDMPLEMRRFLGLATLITGVLLLWIARR' A
#
# COMPACT_ATOMS: atom_id res chain seq x y z
N MET A 1 14.56 14.83 -5.24
CA MET A 1 13.67 13.91 -5.97
C MET A 1 13.50 14.47 -7.37
N SER A 2 13.98 13.75 -8.36
CA SER A 2 13.74 14.08 -9.77
C SER A 2 12.30 13.74 -10.15
N GLY A 3 11.77 14.33 -11.23
CA GLY A 3 10.46 13.96 -11.77
C GLY A 3 10.38 12.48 -12.16
N THR A 4 11.52 11.87 -12.52
CA THR A 4 11.65 10.44 -12.82
C THR A 4 11.38 9.57 -11.59
N ASP A 5 11.83 9.97 -10.40
CA ASP A 5 11.67 9.18 -9.17
C ASP A 5 10.20 9.04 -8.78
N ILE A 6 9.42 10.10 -9.01
CA ILE A 6 7.97 10.11 -8.76
C ILE A 6 7.28 9.17 -9.74
N LEU A 7 7.62 9.25 -11.03
CA LEU A 7 7.05 8.36 -12.04
C LEU A 7 7.37 6.89 -11.76
N THR A 8 8.61 6.59 -11.36
CA THR A 8 9.00 5.22 -10.98
C THR A 8 8.21 4.73 -9.76
N GLY A 9 8.00 5.57 -8.74
CA GLY A 9 7.17 5.22 -7.60
C GLY A 9 5.73 4.88 -7.99
N ILE A 10 5.11 5.69 -8.85
CA ILE A 10 3.75 5.43 -9.35
C ILE A 10 3.71 4.13 -10.18
N ALA A 11 4.68 3.93 -11.08
CA ALA A 11 4.76 2.73 -11.90
C ALA A 11 4.86 1.46 -11.05
N LEU A 12 5.70 1.46 -10.00
CA LEU A 12 5.83 0.33 -9.08
C LEU A 12 4.54 0.04 -8.32
N VAL A 13 3.83 1.07 -7.83
CA VAL A 13 2.52 0.89 -7.16
C VAL A 13 1.53 0.22 -8.12
N LEU A 14 1.43 0.68 -9.35
CA LEU A 14 0.52 0.10 -10.35
C LEU A 14 0.87 -1.36 -10.68
N VAL A 15 2.16 -1.67 -10.81
CA VAL A 15 2.62 -3.05 -11.05
C VAL A 15 2.25 -3.95 -9.87
N ILE A 16 2.55 -3.54 -8.64
CA ILE A 16 2.29 -4.35 -7.44
C ILE A 16 0.79 -4.56 -7.25
N GLU A 17 -0.01 -3.49 -7.29
CA GLU A 17 -1.47 -3.56 -7.19
C GLU A 17 -2.07 -4.44 -8.30
N GLY A 18 -1.65 -4.21 -9.56
CA GLY A 18 -2.08 -4.99 -10.72
C GLY A 18 -1.79 -6.49 -10.60
N LEU A 19 -0.65 -6.86 -10.03
CA LEU A 19 -0.29 -8.26 -9.79
C LEU A 19 -1.24 -8.92 -8.79
N VAL A 20 -1.63 -8.22 -7.72
CA VAL A 20 -2.59 -8.76 -6.74
C VAL A 20 -3.94 -9.02 -7.42
N TYR A 21 -4.44 -8.07 -8.23
CA TYR A 21 -5.68 -8.26 -8.98
C TYR A 21 -5.61 -9.39 -10.00
N ALA A 22 -4.49 -9.52 -10.73
CA ALA A 22 -4.34 -10.51 -11.79
C ALA A 22 -4.10 -11.93 -11.27
N LEU A 23 -3.31 -12.08 -10.20
CA LEU A 23 -2.87 -13.39 -9.70
C LEU A 23 -3.74 -13.92 -8.56
N ALA A 24 -4.31 -13.02 -7.74
CA ALA A 24 -5.05 -13.41 -6.54
C ALA A 24 -6.29 -12.52 -6.30
N PRO A 25 -7.25 -12.44 -7.24
CA PRO A 25 -8.44 -11.59 -7.09
C PRO A 25 -9.27 -11.93 -5.84
N SER A 26 -9.34 -13.22 -5.46
CA SER A 26 -10.05 -13.65 -4.24
C SER A 26 -9.38 -13.17 -2.94
N LEU A 27 -8.09 -12.83 -2.96
CA LEU A 27 -7.42 -12.23 -1.80
C LEU A 27 -7.93 -10.80 -1.58
N VAL A 28 -8.12 -10.04 -2.66
CA VAL A 28 -8.65 -8.68 -2.62
C VAL A 28 -10.04 -8.68 -1.98
N GLU A 29 -10.93 -9.57 -2.43
CA GLU A 29 -12.28 -9.68 -1.88
C GLU A 29 -12.25 -9.94 -0.36
N ARG A 30 -11.46 -10.92 0.10
CA ARG A 30 -11.31 -11.24 1.53
C ARG A 30 -10.72 -10.07 2.32
N MET A 31 -9.76 -9.34 1.76
CA MET A 31 -9.18 -8.16 2.41
C MET A 31 -10.22 -7.05 2.55
N LEU A 32 -11.05 -6.82 1.54
CA LEU A 32 -12.12 -5.83 1.59
C LEU A 32 -13.21 -6.20 2.60
N GLU A 33 -13.58 -7.48 2.69
CA GLU A 33 -14.50 -8.00 3.70
C GLU A 33 -13.94 -7.76 5.12
N ALA A 34 -12.69 -8.16 5.34
CA ALA A 34 -12.02 -7.94 6.63
C ALA A 34 -11.94 -6.45 7.00
N LEU A 35 -11.63 -5.57 6.03
CA LEU A 35 -11.61 -4.12 6.24
C LEU A 35 -13.00 -3.55 6.54
N ARG A 36 -14.05 -4.10 5.93
CA ARG A 36 -15.44 -3.68 6.15
C ARG A 36 -15.88 -3.96 7.59
N ASP A 37 -15.50 -5.12 8.11
CA ASP A 37 -15.87 -5.58 9.45
C ASP A 37 -15.07 -4.90 10.56
N MET A 38 -13.97 -4.21 10.23
CA MET A 38 -13.18 -3.44 11.20
C MET A 38 -13.89 -2.14 11.64
N PRO A 39 -13.82 -1.78 12.93
CA PRO A 39 -14.19 -0.44 13.41
C PRO A 39 -13.40 0.67 12.70
N LEU A 40 -14.00 1.85 12.58
CA LEU A 40 -13.39 2.99 11.88
C LEU A 40 -12.04 3.40 12.50
N GLU A 41 -11.93 3.37 13.82
CA GLU A 41 -10.70 3.70 14.54
C GLU A 41 -9.55 2.74 14.20
N MET A 42 -9.84 1.44 14.13
CA MET A 42 -8.86 0.42 13.75
C MET A 42 -8.38 0.61 12.30
N ARG A 43 -9.30 0.94 11.38
CA ARG A 43 -8.95 1.26 9.98
C ARG A 43 -8.02 2.47 9.88
N ARG A 44 -8.28 3.51 10.68
CA ARG A 44 -7.41 4.70 10.74
C ARG A 44 -6.04 4.35 11.29
N PHE A 45 -5.97 3.57 12.36
CA PHE A 45 -4.70 3.12 12.94
C PHE A 45 -3.89 2.29 11.94
N LEU A 46 -4.53 1.34 11.24
CA LEU A 46 -3.90 0.54 10.20
C LEU A 46 -3.32 1.43 9.09
N GLY A 47 -4.07 2.41 8.61
CA GLY A 47 -3.59 3.37 7.60
C GLY A 47 -2.43 4.24 8.08
N LEU A 48 -2.44 4.67 9.34
CA LEU A 48 -1.33 5.42 9.92
C LEU A 48 -0.08 4.54 10.08
N ALA A 49 -0.25 3.30 10.52
CA ALA A 49 0.84 2.35 10.67
C ALA A 49 1.51 2.03 9.33
N THR A 50 0.73 1.81 8.26
CA THR A 50 1.28 1.57 6.91
C THR A 50 1.99 2.81 6.37
N LEU A 51 1.43 4.01 6.56
CA LEU A 51 2.07 5.27 6.16
C LEU A 51 3.41 5.48 6.86
N ILE A 52 3.45 5.35 8.20
CA ILE A 52 4.68 5.54 8.98
C ILE A 52 5.74 4.53 8.54
N THR A 53 5.35 3.27 8.36
CA THR A 53 6.26 2.21 7.91
C THR A 53 6.83 2.51 6.53
N GLY A 54 6.00 2.94 5.58
CA GLY A 54 6.45 3.31 4.24
C GLY A 54 7.44 4.47 4.24
N VAL A 55 7.19 5.51 5.05
CA VAL A 55 8.10 6.65 5.21
C VAL A 55 9.43 6.21 5.83
N LEU A 56 9.41 5.34 6.84
CA LEU A 56 10.63 4.81 7.47
C LEU A 56 11.45 3.99 6.49
N LEU A 57 10.82 3.10 5.71
CA LEU A 57 11.51 2.32 4.69
C LEU A 57 12.13 3.21 3.62
N LEU A 58 11.40 4.24 3.15
CA LEU A 58 11.93 5.21 2.19
C LEU A 58 13.12 6.00 2.76
N TRP A 59 13.05 6.37 4.04
CA TRP A 59 14.13 7.06 4.73
C TRP A 59 15.38 6.19 4.83
N ILE A 60 15.23 4.92 5.21
CA ILE A 60 16.34 3.95 5.28
C ILE A 60 16.94 3.72 3.88
N ALA A 61 16.10 3.52 2.86
CA ALA A 61 16.56 3.25 1.49
C ALA A 61 17.29 4.44 0.84
N ARG A 62 17.06 5.67 1.33
CA ARG A 62 17.70 6.90 0.85
C ARG A 62 18.90 7.34 1.69
N ARG A 63 19.17 6.67 2.80
CA ARG A 63 20.34 6.93 3.65
C ARG A 63 21.57 6.23 3.08
#